data_AF-A0A817BQK2-F1
#
_entry.id   AF-A0A817BQK2-F1
#
_cell.length_a   1.000
_cell.length_b   1.000
_cell.length_c   1.000
_cell.angle_alpha   90.00
_cell.angle_beta   90.00
_cell.angle_gamma   90.00
#
_symmetry.space_group_name_H-M   'P 1'
#
loop_
_entity.id
_entity.type
_entity.pdbx_description
1 polymer ?
#
loop_
_entity_poly.entity_id
_entity_poly.type
_entity_poly.pdbx_seq_one_letter_code
_entity_poly.pdbx_strand_id
1 'polypeptide(L)'
;MLEKRSDAKAIFDNEYRSDSEEQDRNLFKLFNKRLVKRQTTCSKPYHVLTSDNRCVWSCGEGTQPDSTTNECVCQVGYYQTGTDQFGRRVCTICPTPYHVLTSDNRCVWSCGEGTEPDSTTNECVCQVGYYQTDTDKFGRRVCTICPTPYHVLTSDNRCVWSCGEGTEPDSTTNECVCQNGYHKTGTDQFGRRICSP
;
A
#
# COMPACT_ATOMS: atom_id res chain seq x y z
N MET A 1 54.08 -56.22 85.81
CA MET A 1 52.68 -55.95 86.18
C MET A 1 52.00 -55.47 84.88
N LEU A 2 50.97 -56.10 84.31
CA LEU A 2 49.67 -56.51 84.88
C LEU A 2 48.89 -55.26 85.36
N GLU A 3 47.69 -54.89 84.90
CA GLU A 3 46.71 -55.36 83.87
C GLU A 3 45.83 -54.13 83.47
N LYS A 4 44.85 -54.08 82.53
CA LYS A 4 44.08 -54.96 81.60
C LYS A 4 43.68 -54.06 80.37
N ARG A 5 43.39 -54.50 79.13
CA ARG A 5 42.14 -55.06 78.53
C ARG A 5 40.82 -54.38 78.97
N SER A 6 39.79 -54.19 78.13
CA SER A 6 39.40 -54.89 76.87
C SER A 6 38.78 -53.92 75.83
N ASP A 7 39.20 -53.95 74.56
CA ASP A 7 38.58 -54.67 73.41
C ASP A 7 37.24 -54.11 72.86
N ALA A 8 37.27 -53.57 71.63
CA ALA A 8 36.17 -53.53 70.65
C ALA A 8 36.75 -53.46 69.22
N LYS A 9 36.13 -54.11 68.22
CA LYS A 9 36.76 -54.41 66.91
C LYS A 9 35.78 -54.29 65.73
N ALA A 10 35.99 -53.32 64.85
CA ALA A 10 35.40 -53.18 63.50
C ALA A 10 36.07 -52.00 62.76
N ILE A 11 36.16 -51.89 61.42
CA ILE A 11 35.97 -52.80 60.27
C ILE A 11 36.75 -52.17 59.07
N PHE A 12 37.32 -53.00 58.17
CA PHE A 12 37.79 -52.76 56.78
C PHE A 12 38.22 -51.32 56.35
N ASP A 13 39.49 -51.12 55.99
CA ASP A 13 40.03 -51.13 54.60
C ASP A 13 39.49 -49.98 53.71
N ASN A 14 40.30 -49.00 53.27
CA ASN A 14 41.51 -49.05 52.42
C ASN A 14 41.21 -49.08 50.90
N GLU A 15 40.74 -47.94 50.36
CA GLU A 15 40.93 -47.58 48.94
C GLU A 15 40.79 -46.05 48.77
N TYR A 16 41.83 -45.37 48.28
CA TYR A 16 41.81 -43.91 48.05
C TYR A 16 42.66 -43.52 46.83
N ARG A 17 42.30 -44.04 45.65
CA ARG A 17 43.07 -43.85 44.41
C ARG A 17 42.27 -44.04 43.10
N SER A 18 41.27 -43.21 42.83
CA SER A 18 40.52 -43.24 41.56
C SER A 18 39.93 -41.91 41.04
N ASP A 19 39.77 -40.89 41.89
CA ASP A 19 38.76 -39.84 41.65
C ASP A 19 39.03 -38.84 40.50
N SER A 20 40.25 -38.77 39.96
CA SER A 20 40.60 -37.76 38.95
C SER A 20 40.08 -38.07 37.54
N GLU A 21 40.00 -39.34 37.13
CA GLU A 21 39.63 -39.71 35.75
C GLU A 21 38.11 -39.82 35.51
N GLU A 22 37.30 -39.84 36.58
CA GLU A 22 35.83 -39.86 36.47
C GLU A 22 35.26 -38.44 36.37
N GLN A 23 35.95 -37.43 36.90
CA GLN A 23 35.54 -36.03 36.78
C GLN A 23 35.61 -35.56 35.31
N ASP A 24 36.67 -35.88 34.56
CA ASP A 24 36.79 -35.49 33.14
C ASP A 24 35.76 -36.19 32.23
N ARG A 25 35.44 -37.46 32.49
CA ARG A 25 34.36 -38.17 31.78
C ARG A 25 32.98 -37.55 32.05
N ASN A 26 32.79 -36.94 33.22
CA ASN A 26 31.60 -36.16 33.52
C ASN A 26 31.65 -34.76 32.87
N LEU A 27 32.80 -34.07 32.84
CA LEU A 27 32.96 -32.81 32.09
C LEU A 27 32.63 -33.00 30.60
N PHE A 28 33.09 -34.07 29.95
CA PHE A 28 32.78 -34.30 28.53
C PHE A 28 31.28 -34.58 28.28
N LYS A 29 30.61 -35.28 29.21
CA LYS A 29 29.14 -35.47 29.18
C LYS A 29 28.39 -34.15 29.46
N LEU A 30 28.94 -33.26 30.27
CA LEU A 30 28.42 -31.91 30.54
C LEU A 30 28.65 -30.94 29.38
N PHE A 31 29.78 -31.04 28.67
CA PHE A 31 30.07 -30.22 27.49
C PHE A 31 29.25 -30.63 26.27
N ASN A 32 28.99 -31.93 26.05
CA ASN A 32 27.97 -32.38 25.10
C ASN A 32 26.52 -32.14 25.60
N LYS A 33 26.35 -31.71 26.86
CA LYS A 33 25.14 -31.06 27.38
C LYS A 33 25.13 -29.53 27.16
N ARG A 34 26.05 -28.97 26.36
CA ARG A 34 25.78 -27.73 25.61
C ARG A 34 24.61 -28.00 24.68
N LEU A 35 23.42 -27.71 25.20
CA LEU A 35 22.17 -27.71 24.47
C LEU A 35 22.29 -26.74 23.30
N VAL A 36 22.67 -27.27 22.12
CA VAL A 36 21.99 -26.86 20.88
C VAL A 36 20.53 -27.23 21.12
N LYS A 37 19.78 -26.30 21.73
CA LYS A 37 18.33 -26.42 21.87
C LYS A 37 17.81 -26.56 20.44
N ARG A 38 17.42 -27.77 20.03
CA ARG A 38 16.55 -27.94 18.86
C ARG A 38 15.39 -26.98 19.08
N GLN A 39 15.24 -26.03 18.17
CA GLN A 39 14.34 -24.90 18.39
C GLN A 39 12.90 -25.36 18.16
N THR A 40 12.32 -26.03 19.17
CA THR A 40 10.99 -26.65 19.10
C THR A 40 9.86 -25.64 18.93
N THR A 41 10.11 -24.39 19.30
CA THR A 41 9.22 -23.25 19.07
C THR A 41 10.03 -22.04 18.61
N CYS A 42 9.43 -21.25 17.73
CA CYS A 42 10.00 -19.97 17.33
C CYS A 42 9.66 -18.89 18.36
N SER A 43 10.66 -18.09 18.70
CA SER A 43 10.43 -16.85 19.46
C SER A 43 9.74 -15.83 18.56
N LYS A 44 8.81 -15.05 19.12
CA LYS A 44 8.32 -13.82 18.45
C LYS A 44 9.53 -13.00 17.96
N PRO A 45 9.53 -12.49 16.72
CA PRO A 45 8.38 -12.36 15.81
C PRO A 45 8.05 -13.61 14.97
N TYR A 46 8.87 -14.65 15.02
CA TYR A 46 8.75 -15.78 14.10
C TYR A 46 7.68 -16.77 14.58
N HIS A 47 6.80 -17.18 13.66
CA HIS A 47 5.59 -17.96 13.97
C HIS A 47 5.63 -19.40 13.45
N VAL A 48 6.53 -19.73 12.52
CA VAL A 48 6.64 -21.06 11.90
C VAL A 48 8.09 -21.53 11.96
N LEU A 49 8.29 -22.76 12.42
CA LEU A 49 9.55 -23.50 12.29
C LEU A 49 9.50 -24.33 11.00
N THR A 50 10.47 -24.16 10.11
CA THR A 50 10.61 -24.97 8.90
C THR A 50 11.36 -26.29 9.18
N SER A 51 11.25 -27.25 8.26
CA SER A 51 11.84 -28.60 8.40
C SER A 51 13.38 -28.62 8.50
N ASP A 52 14.05 -27.55 8.07
CA ASP A 52 15.49 -27.32 8.23
C ASP A 52 15.85 -26.59 9.55
N ASN A 53 14.88 -26.40 10.46
CA ASN A 53 14.97 -25.69 11.75
C ASN A 53 15.16 -24.17 11.66
N ARG A 54 14.90 -23.54 10.51
CA ARG A 54 14.82 -22.06 10.45
C ARG A 54 13.48 -21.57 10.98
N CYS A 55 13.50 -20.44 11.67
CA CYS A 55 12.30 -19.73 12.10
C CYS A 55 11.92 -18.67 11.05
N VAL A 56 10.66 -18.69 10.63
CA VAL A 56 10.12 -17.79 9.60
C VAL A 56 8.85 -17.09 10.07
N TRP A 57 8.56 -15.97 9.41
CA TRP A 57 7.34 -15.21 9.62
C TRP A 57 6.13 -15.91 8.98
N SER A 58 4.97 -15.87 9.63
CA SER A 58 3.70 -16.29 9.04
C SER A 58 2.82 -15.06 8.83
N CYS A 59 3.11 -14.33 7.75
CA CYS A 59 2.33 -13.17 7.34
C CYS A 59 1.18 -13.60 6.41
N GLY A 60 0.07 -12.87 6.46
CA GLY A 60 -1.09 -13.06 5.59
C GLY A 60 -0.92 -12.33 4.25
N GLU A 61 -1.95 -12.42 3.39
CA GLU A 61 -1.93 -11.76 2.09
C GLU A 61 -1.83 -10.23 2.22
N GLY A 62 -1.03 -9.60 1.35
CA GLY A 62 -0.75 -8.15 1.37
C GLY A 62 0.01 -7.64 2.60
N THR A 63 0.56 -8.52 3.44
CA THR A 63 1.36 -8.13 4.63
C THR A 63 2.85 -8.43 4.48
N GLN A 64 3.65 -7.83 5.35
CA GLN A 64 5.10 -7.98 5.44
C GLN A 64 5.56 -7.98 6.91
N PRO A 65 6.70 -8.62 7.22
CA PRO A 65 7.41 -8.46 8.49
C PRO A 65 7.72 -7.00 8.86
N ASP A 66 7.46 -6.61 10.11
CA ASP A 66 8.13 -5.47 10.75
C ASP A 66 8.90 -5.92 12.01
N SER A 67 10.23 -5.90 11.91
CA SER A 67 11.15 -6.23 13.02
C SER A 67 11.07 -5.27 14.21
N THR A 68 10.43 -4.11 14.05
CA THR A 68 10.29 -3.07 15.09
C THR A 68 9.14 -3.42 16.04
N THR A 69 7.92 -3.56 15.50
CA THR A 69 6.73 -3.99 16.26
C THR A 69 6.75 -5.49 16.57
N ASN A 70 7.51 -6.28 15.81
CA ASN A 70 7.49 -7.74 15.83
C ASN A 70 6.15 -8.35 15.37
N GLU A 71 5.44 -7.63 14.47
CA GLU A 71 4.18 -8.04 13.85
C GLU A 71 4.25 -8.08 12.31
N CYS A 72 3.29 -8.77 11.68
CA CYS A 72 3.05 -8.64 10.24
C CYS A 72 2.15 -7.41 9.99
N VAL A 73 2.73 -6.36 9.41
CA VAL A 73 2.06 -5.11 9.03
C VAL A 73 1.64 -5.15 7.56
N CYS A 74 0.78 -4.24 7.11
CA CYS A 74 0.48 -4.15 5.67
C CYS A 74 1.74 -3.75 4.86
N GLN A 75 1.80 -4.18 3.60
CA GLN A 75 2.78 -3.68 2.64
C GLN A 75 2.53 -2.20 2.31
N VAL A 76 3.54 -1.51 1.79
CA VAL A 76 3.39 -0.09 1.41
C VAL A 76 2.32 0.03 0.31
N GLY A 77 1.30 0.88 0.55
CA GLY A 77 0.14 1.04 -0.34
C GLY A 77 -1.00 0.04 -0.10
N TYR A 78 -0.86 -0.88 0.87
CA TYR A 78 -1.92 -1.79 1.29
C TYR A 78 -2.55 -1.33 2.62
N TYR A 79 -3.85 -1.56 2.80
CA TYR A 79 -4.58 -1.31 4.04
C TYR A 79 -5.26 -2.58 4.56
N GLN A 80 -5.47 -2.67 5.87
CA GLN A 80 -6.05 -3.85 6.49
C GLN A 80 -7.55 -3.96 6.19
N THR A 81 -7.95 -5.05 5.56
CA THR A 81 -9.36 -5.37 5.27
C THR A 81 -9.95 -6.41 6.22
N GLY A 82 -9.11 -7.16 6.93
CA GLY A 82 -9.58 -8.12 7.93
C GLY A 82 -8.48 -9.04 8.45
N THR A 83 -8.87 -10.29 8.72
CA THR A 83 -7.98 -11.40 9.13
C THR A 83 -8.39 -12.69 8.44
N ASP A 84 -7.44 -13.58 8.16
CA ASP A 84 -7.71 -14.91 7.62
C ASP A 84 -8.20 -15.90 8.69
N GLN A 85 -8.48 -17.14 8.26
CA GLN A 85 -8.92 -18.25 9.14
C GLN A 85 -7.92 -18.63 10.24
N PHE A 86 -6.68 -18.14 10.18
CA PHE A 86 -5.64 -18.34 11.19
C PHE A 86 -5.43 -17.10 12.08
N GLY A 87 -6.30 -16.09 11.96
CA GLY A 87 -6.21 -14.82 12.68
C GLY A 87 -5.11 -13.88 12.18
N ARG A 88 -4.47 -14.18 11.04
CA ARG A 88 -3.40 -13.36 10.48
C ARG A 88 -4.00 -12.17 9.74
N ARG A 89 -3.40 -10.99 9.89
CA ARG A 89 -3.81 -9.77 9.18
C ARG A 89 -3.86 -10.01 7.66
N VAL A 90 -4.97 -9.61 7.04
CA VAL A 90 -5.12 -9.53 5.58
C VAL A 90 -5.17 -8.06 5.21
N CYS A 91 -4.36 -7.67 4.23
CA CYS A 91 -4.40 -6.33 3.65
C CYS A 91 -4.57 -6.42 2.14
N THR A 92 -5.21 -5.41 1.54
CA THR A 92 -5.31 -5.27 0.08
C THR A 92 -4.84 -3.89 -0.35
N ILE A 93 -4.51 -3.74 -1.63
CA ILE A 93 -4.55 -2.41 -2.27
C ILE A 93 -5.98 -1.89 -2.31
N CYS A 94 -6.15 -0.60 -2.60
CA CYS A 94 -7.45 -0.06 -2.97
C CYS A 94 -8.03 -0.81 -4.19
N PRO A 95 -9.32 -1.18 -4.18
CA PRO A 95 -9.93 -1.83 -5.32
C PRO A 95 -9.99 -0.86 -6.50
N THR A 96 -9.69 -1.33 -7.71
CA THR A 96 -9.98 -0.56 -8.94
C THR A 96 -11.45 -0.14 -8.91
N PRO A 97 -11.80 1.12 -9.20
CA PRO A 97 -10.99 2.22 -9.76
C PRO A 97 -10.32 3.21 -8.76
N TYR A 98 -10.28 2.91 -7.46
CA TYR A 98 -9.59 3.75 -6.48
C TYR A 98 -8.07 3.51 -6.51
N HIS A 99 -7.28 4.58 -6.48
CA HIS A 99 -5.82 4.51 -6.73
C HIS A 99 -4.93 5.14 -5.66
N VAL A 100 -5.50 5.89 -4.69
CA VAL A 100 -4.75 6.55 -3.63
C VAL A 100 -5.27 6.08 -2.27
N LEU A 101 -4.38 5.63 -1.40
CA LEU A 101 -4.68 5.37 0.00
C LEU A 101 -4.28 6.59 0.84
N THR A 102 -5.22 7.22 1.53
CA THR A 102 -4.94 8.34 2.44
C THR A 102 -4.39 7.86 3.79
N SER A 103 -3.80 8.78 4.57
CA SER A 103 -3.20 8.50 5.88
C SER A 103 -4.19 8.00 6.95
N ASP A 104 -5.50 8.18 6.73
CA ASP A 104 -6.60 7.63 7.53
C ASP A 104 -7.20 6.34 6.92
N ASN A 105 -6.45 5.66 6.04
CA ASN A 105 -6.79 4.40 5.36
C ASN A 105 -8.06 4.44 4.49
N ARG A 106 -8.44 5.60 3.96
CA ARG A 106 -9.52 5.68 2.95
C ARG A 106 -8.95 5.54 1.55
N CYS A 107 -9.64 4.77 0.72
CA CYS A 107 -9.38 4.71 -0.70
C CYS A 107 -10.02 5.91 -1.40
N VAL A 108 -9.21 6.68 -2.11
CA VAL A 108 -9.61 7.89 -2.82
C VAL A 108 -9.06 7.90 -4.24
N TRP A 109 -9.48 8.92 -4.97
CA TRP A 109 -9.38 9.01 -6.42
C TRP A 109 -8.05 9.57 -6.91
N SER A 110 -7.54 8.99 -8.00
CA SER A 110 -6.54 9.64 -8.85
C SER A 110 -7.22 10.12 -10.14
N CYS A 111 -8.12 11.10 -9.99
CA CYS A 111 -8.75 11.76 -11.13
C CYS A 111 -7.69 12.48 -11.99
N GLY A 112 -7.92 12.52 -13.30
CA GLY A 112 -7.11 13.30 -14.24
C GLY A 112 -7.52 14.77 -14.27
N GLU A 113 -6.76 15.57 -15.00
CA GLU A 113 -7.15 16.94 -15.34
C GLU A 113 -8.52 16.94 -16.07
N GLY A 114 -9.37 17.92 -15.78
CA GLY A 114 -10.75 17.98 -16.30
C GLY A 114 -11.73 16.96 -15.70
N THR A 115 -11.34 16.17 -14.69
CA THR A 115 -12.24 15.23 -13.99
C THR A 115 -12.37 15.52 -12.49
N GLU A 116 -13.49 15.09 -11.89
CA GLU A 116 -13.76 15.17 -10.45
C GLU A 116 -14.40 13.87 -9.92
N PRO A 117 -14.31 13.56 -8.61
CA PRO A 117 -14.92 12.35 -8.05
C PRO A 117 -16.44 12.44 -7.93
N ASP A 118 -17.17 11.47 -8.47
CA ASP A 118 -18.58 11.24 -8.14
C ASP A 118 -18.71 10.14 -7.07
N SER A 119 -19.31 10.48 -5.93
CA SER A 119 -19.61 9.57 -4.83
C SER A 119 -20.82 8.66 -5.07
N THR A 120 -21.61 8.93 -6.13
CA THR A 120 -22.80 8.16 -6.50
C THR A 120 -22.43 6.92 -7.31
N THR A 121 -21.79 7.12 -8.46
CA THR A 121 -21.25 6.03 -9.29
C THR A 121 -20.02 5.38 -8.67
N ASN A 122 -19.26 6.14 -7.88
CA ASN A 122 -17.87 5.83 -7.53
C ASN A 122 -17.04 5.68 -8.81
N GLU A 123 -16.97 6.78 -9.58
CA GLU A 123 -16.08 7.01 -10.71
C GLU A 123 -15.49 8.45 -10.68
N CYS A 124 -14.40 8.69 -11.41
CA CYS A 124 -14.07 10.05 -11.84
C CYS A 124 -14.94 10.41 -13.04
N VAL A 125 -15.72 11.48 -12.94
CA VAL A 125 -16.57 12.03 -14.00
C VAL A 125 -15.95 13.31 -14.57
N CYS A 126 -16.38 13.77 -15.74
CA CYS A 126 -15.92 15.06 -16.27
C CYS A 126 -16.46 16.21 -15.41
N GLN A 127 -15.62 17.23 -15.19
CA GLN A 127 -16.04 18.47 -14.52
C GLN A 127 -17.08 19.23 -15.35
N VAL A 128 -17.88 20.08 -14.71
CA VAL A 128 -18.85 20.95 -15.39
C VAL A 128 -18.17 21.77 -16.50
N GLY A 129 -18.65 21.64 -17.74
CA GLY A 129 -18.08 22.29 -18.94
C GLY A 129 -17.04 21.46 -19.70
N TYR A 130 -16.61 20.32 -19.16
CA TYR A 130 -15.81 19.32 -19.86
C TYR A 130 -16.70 18.18 -20.36
N TYR A 131 -16.31 17.52 -21.45
CA TYR A 131 -16.93 16.30 -21.96
C TYR A 131 -15.88 15.21 -22.18
N GLN A 132 -16.30 13.94 -22.12
CA GLN A 132 -15.40 12.81 -22.30
C GLN A 132 -15.06 12.64 -23.78
N THR A 133 -13.77 12.68 -24.11
CA THR A 133 -13.26 12.43 -25.47
C THR A 133 -12.61 11.06 -25.61
N ASP A 134 -12.02 10.52 -24.55
CA ASP A 134 -11.33 9.22 -24.59
C ASP A 134 -11.26 8.56 -23.20
N THR A 135 -10.50 7.48 -23.08
CA THR A 135 -10.10 6.81 -21.84
C THR A 135 -8.59 6.58 -21.85
N ASP A 136 -7.89 6.93 -20.76
CA ASP A 136 -6.44 6.79 -20.70
C ASP A 136 -5.98 5.32 -20.56
N LYS A 137 -4.67 5.09 -20.68
CA LYS A 137 -4.05 3.76 -20.57
C LYS A 137 -4.26 3.04 -19.23
N PHE A 138 -4.87 3.69 -18.24
CA PHE A 138 -5.22 3.12 -16.94
C PHE A 138 -6.74 2.92 -16.76
N GLY A 139 -7.56 3.22 -17.78
CA GLY A 139 -9.01 3.11 -17.71
C GLY A 139 -9.73 4.36 -17.18
N ARG A 140 -9.03 5.50 -17.03
CA ARG A 140 -9.62 6.73 -16.49
C ARG A 140 -10.16 7.62 -17.61
N ARG A 141 -11.30 8.27 -17.41
CA ARG A 141 -11.89 9.19 -18.39
C ARG A 141 -10.92 10.31 -18.76
N VAL A 142 -10.72 10.56 -20.05
CA VAL A 142 -10.07 11.77 -20.56
C VAL A 142 -11.17 12.76 -20.91
N CYS A 143 -11.20 13.88 -20.22
CA CYS A 143 -12.22 14.92 -20.39
C CYS A 143 -11.58 16.23 -20.84
N THR A 144 -12.20 16.91 -21.80
CA THR A 144 -11.70 18.15 -22.39
C THR A 144 -12.79 19.21 -22.44
N ILE A 145 -12.40 20.49 -22.38
CA ILE A 145 -13.25 21.59 -22.84
C ILE A 145 -13.36 21.58 -24.38
N CYS A 146 -14.35 22.29 -24.92
CA CYS A 146 -14.42 22.50 -26.37
C CYS A 146 -13.21 23.33 -26.88
N PRO A 147 -12.67 22.99 -28.06
CA PRO A 147 -11.51 23.67 -28.63
C PRO A 147 -11.90 24.99 -29.32
N THR A 148 -11.14 26.05 -29.09
CA THR A 148 -11.24 27.34 -29.81
C THR A 148 -11.41 27.12 -31.32
N PRO A 149 -12.39 27.74 -32.00
CA PRO A 149 -13.31 28.81 -31.55
C PRO A 149 -14.59 28.34 -30.84
N TYR A 150 -14.76 27.04 -30.64
CA TYR A 150 -15.93 26.44 -30.02
C TYR A 150 -15.72 26.45 -28.50
N HIS A 151 -16.51 27.25 -27.76
CA HIS A 151 -16.38 27.36 -26.29
C HIS A 151 -17.69 27.03 -25.54
N VAL A 152 -18.74 26.64 -26.25
CA VAL A 152 -20.02 26.23 -25.66
C VAL A 152 -20.22 24.74 -25.91
N LEU A 153 -20.33 23.97 -24.84
CA LEU A 153 -20.73 22.57 -24.87
C LEU A 153 -22.26 22.49 -24.71
N THR A 154 -22.95 21.84 -25.66
CA THR A 154 -24.39 21.58 -25.55
C THR A 154 -24.68 20.32 -24.75
N SER A 155 -25.93 20.15 -24.29
CA SER A 155 -26.37 18.99 -23.49
C SER A 155 -26.33 17.64 -24.23
N ASP A 156 -26.17 17.66 -25.56
CA ASP A 156 -25.91 16.48 -26.40
C ASP A 156 -24.42 16.35 -26.79
N ASN A 157 -23.52 16.91 -25.97
CA ASN A 157 -22.05 16.85 -26.08
C ASN A 157 -21.48 17.37 -27.41
N ARG A 158 -22.14 18.34 -28.06
CA ARG A 158 -21.60 19.02 -29.23
C ARG A 158 -20.95 20.34 -28.84
N CYS A 159 -19.76 20.58 -29.38
CA CYS A 159 -19.11 21.88 -29.28
C CYS A 159 -19.70 22.83 -30.32
N VAL A 160 -20.22 23.97 -29.87
CA VAL A 160 -20.77 25.02 -30.74
C VAL A 160 -20.01 26.33 -30.56
N TRP A 161 -20.07 27.15 -31.60
CA TRP A 161 -19.37 28.42 -31.72
C TRP A 161 -19.77 29.41 -30.62
N SER A 162 -18.78 30.03 -29.96
CA SER A 162 -19.03 31.14 -29.05
C SER A 162 -18.76 32.46 -29.76
N CYS A 163 -19.71 32.88 -30.58
CA CYS A 163 -19.66 34.17 -31.27
C CYS A 163 -20.27 35.30 -30.42
N GLY A 164 -19.78 36.52 -30.63
CA GLY A 164 -20.30 37.75 -30.02
C GLY A 164 -21.46 38.34 -30.82
N GLU A 165 -22.10 39.38 -30.27
CA GLU A 165 -23.15 40.11 -30.98
C GLU A 165 -22.60 40.78 -32.26
N GLY A 166 -23.38 40.73 -33.35
CA GLY A 166 -22.97 41.20 -34.67
C GLY A 166 -21.90 40.33 -35.37
N THR A 167 -21.59 39.14 -34.85
CA THR A 167 -20.64 38.19 -35.48
C THR A 167 -21.30 36.89 -35.95
N GLU A 168 -20.66 36.24 -36.92
CA GLU A 168 -21.03 34.93 -37.44
C GLU A 168 -19.78 34.04 -37.61
N PRO A 169 -19.91 32.71 -37.56
CA PRO A 169 -18.78 31.79 -37.68
C PRO A 169 -18.29 31.63 -39.12
N ASP A 170 -17.03 31.97 -39.39
CA ASP A 170 -16.37 31.66 -40.65
C ASP A 170 -15.60 30.33 -40.56
N SER A 171 -16.07 29.35 -41.32
CA SER A 171 -15.44 28.02 -41.44
C SER A 171 -14.09 28.04 -42.17
N THR A 172 -13.75 29.14 -42.86
CA THR A 172 -12.47 29.32 -43.57
C THR A 172 -11.35 29.68 -42.60
N THR A 173 -11.55 30.71 -41.77
CA THR A 173 -10.57 31.16 -40.76
C THR A 173 -10.66 30.42 -39.44
N ASN A 174 -11.79 29.75 -39.15
CA ASN A 174 -12.15 29.27 -37.81
C ASN A 174 -12.19 30.42 -36.77
N GLU A 175 -12.66 31.60 -37.18
CA GLU A 175 -12.97 32.74 -36.31
C GLU A 175 -14.45 33.17 -36.41
N CYS A 176 -14.96 33.81 -35.36
CA CYS A 176 -16.21 34.58 -35.45
C CYS A 176 -15.92 35.94 -36.09
N VAL A 177 -16.27 36.10 -37.37
CA VAL A 177 -16.10 37.33 -38.17
C VAL A 177 -17.32 38.25 -37.99
N CYS A 178 -17.21 39.53 -38.37
CA CYS A 178 -18.39 40.40 -38.40
C CYS A 178 -19.39 39.90 -39.45
N GLN A 179 -20.68 40.02 -39.14
CA GLN A 179 -21.74 39.75 -40.11
C GLN A 179 -21.66 40.69 -41.31
N ASN A 180 -22.17 40.28 -42.46
CA ASN A 180 -22.19 41.15 -43.65
C ASN A 180 -22.89 42.49 -43.36
N GLY A 181 -22.19 43.60 -43.63
CA GLY A 181 -22.64 44.95 -43.30
C GLY A 181 -22.32 45.43 -41.88
N TYR A 182 -21.58 44.65 -41.08
CA TYR A 182 -21.08 45.04 -39.75
C TYR A 182 -19.54 45.19 -39.77
N HIS A 183 -19.01 46.09 -38.95
CA HIS A 183 -17.57 46.32 -38.78
C HIS A 183 -17.14 46.10 -37.32
N LYS A 184 -15.86 45.72 -37.08
CA LYS A 184 -15.35 45.44 -35.72
C LYS A 184 -15.24 46.74 -34.91
N THR A 185 -16.05 46.85 -33.86
CA THR A 185 -16.02 47.98 -32.91
C THR A 185 -15.21 47.67 -31.64
N GLY A 186 -15.00 46.39 -31.29
CA GLY A 186 -14.20 46.03 -30.13
C GLY A 186 -14.06 44.53 -29.88
N THR A 187 -13.85 44.18 -28.60
CA THR A 187 -13.92 42.81 -28.07
C THR A 187 -14.62 42.81 -26.73
N ASP A 188 -15.35 41.74 -26.40
CA ASP A 188 -16.03 41.59 -25.11
C ASP A 188 -15.07 41.12 -23.99
N GLN A 189 -15.61 40.94 -22.78
CA GLN A 189 -14.86 40.47 -21.61
C GLN A 189 -14.27 39.04 -21.77
N PHE A 190 -14.69 38.30 -22.79
CA PHE A 190 -14.17 36.98 -23.14
C PHE A 190 -13.22 37.04 -24.36
N GLY A 191 -12.84 38.24 -24.80
CA GLY A 191 -11.98 38.48 -25.97
C GLY A 191 -12.68 38.30 -27.32
N ARG A 192 -13.97 37.99 -27.34
CA ARG A 192 -14.72 37.72 -28.58
C ARG A 192 -14.94 39.01 -29.34
N ARG A 193 -14.82 38.97 -30.67
CA ARG A 193 -15.01 40.13 -31.56
C ARG A 193 -16.43 40.71 -31.36
N ILE A 194 -16.53 42.00 -31.08
CA ILE A 194 -17.79 42.76 -31.12
C ILE A 194 -17.83 43.49 -32.45
N CYS A 195 -18.97 43.42 -33.14
CA CYS A 195 -19.20 44.19 -34.36
C CYS A 195 -20.52 44.98 -34.29
N SER A 196 -20.61 46.03 -35.09
CA SER A 196 -21.79 46.90 -35.19
C SER A 196 -21.94 47.37 -36.65
N PRO A 197 -23.12 47.81 -37.11
CA PRO A 197 -23.29 48.34 -38.47
C PRO A 197 -22.34 49.52 -38.78
#